data_AF-A0A968BTC5-F1
#
_entry.id   AF-A0A968BTC5-F1
#
_cell.length_a   1.000
_cell.length_b   1.000
_cell.length_c   1.000
_cell.angle_alpha   90.00
_cell.angle_beta   90.00
_cell.angle_gamma   90.00
#
_symmetry.space_group_name_H-M   'P 1'
#
loop_
_entity.id
_entity.type
_entity.pdbx_description
1 polymer ?
#
loop_
_entity_poly.entity_id
_entity_poly.type
_entity_poly.pdbx_seq_one_letter_code
_entity_poly.pdbx_strand_id
1 'polypeptide(L)'
;IQASLSGLLVFFIITAAYRLLRARNLESAVMLIVVILVLLGQVTLGLVPVLPKLKDWILDVPAMAGVRGILLGVALGALLTGIRLLLGVERPYSD
;
A
#
# COMPACT_ATOMS: atom_id res chain seq x y z
N ILE A 1 9.21 -10.98 35.31
CA ILE A 1 9.52 -11.23 33.88
C ILE A 1 8.35 -10.83 32.97
N GLN A 2 7.12 -11.27 33.25
CA GLN A 2 5.94 -10.93 32.44
C GLN A 2 5.62 -9.42 32.37
N ALA A 3 5.73 -8.69 33.48
CA ALA A 3 5.52 -7.23 33.52
C ALA A 3 6.54 -6.44 32.67
N SER A 4 7.80 -6.88 32.64
CA SER A 4 8.86 -6.26 31.84
C SER A 4 8.65 -6.47 30.34
N LEU A 5 8.17 -7.65 29.94
CA LEU A 5 7.81 -7.95 28.55
C LEU A 5 6.56 -7.17 28.10
N SER A 6 5.54 -7.07 28.95
CA SER A 6 4.34 -6.26 28.68
C SER A 6 4.67 -4.78 28.52
N GLY A 7 5.59 -4.24 29.34
CA GLY A 7 6.06 -2.87 29.22
C GLY A 7 6.77 -2.59 27.89
N LEU A 8 7.64 -3.50 27.45
CA LEU A 8 8.31 -3.40 26.15
C LEU A 8 7.32 -3.42 24.98
N LEU A 9 6.33 -4.31 25.01
CA LEU A 9 5.29 -4.40 23.97
C LEU A 9 4.48 -3.11 23.84
N VAL A 10 4.09 -2.51 24.97
CA VAL A 10 3.38 -1.23 24.98
C VAL A 10 4.24 -0.14 24.35
N PHE A 11 5.53 -0.08 24.70
CA PHE A 11 6.46 0.91 24.12
C PHE A 11 6.65 0.71 22.61
N PHE A 12 6.72 -0.54 22.13
CA PHE A 12 6.78 -0.87 20.70
C PHE A 12 5.51 -0.46 19.96
N ILE A 13 4.33 -0.75 20.52
CA ILE A 13 3.04 -0.38 19.92
C ILE A 13 2.91 1.14 19.81
N ILE A 14 3.27 1.87 20.87
CA ILE A 14 3.23 3.35 20.88
C ILE A 14 4.20 3.91 19.83
N THR A 15 5.40 3.36 19.71
CA THR A 15 6.40 3.79 18.73
C THR A 15 5.97 3.49 17.30
N ALA A 16 5.37 2.33 17.05
CA ALA A 16 4.82 1.95 15.75
C ALA A 16 3.63 2.84 15.35
N ALA A 17 2.72 3.11 16.29
CA ALA A 17 1.60 4.02 16.11
C ALA A 17 2.08 5.44 15.80
N TYR A 18 3.08 5.94 16.52
CA TYR A 18 3.67 7.27 16.27
C TYR A 18 4.35 7.35 14.89
N ARG A 19 5.05 6.29 14.46
CA ARG A 19 5.66 6.22 13.12
C ARG A 19 4.59 6.17 12.01
N LEU A 20 3.48 5.46 12.24
CA LEU A 20 2.34 5.43 11.32
C LEU A 20 1.70 6.83 11.19
N LEU A 21 1.52 7.54 12.31
CA LEU A 21 0.90 8.87 12.32
C LEU A 21 1.77 9.98 11.72
N ARG A 22 3.09 9.78 11.61
CA ARG A 22 4.03 10.75 11.02
C ARG A 22 4.19 10.55 9.51
N ALA A 23 3.06 10.48 8.78
CA ALA A 23 3.05 10.54 7.32
C ALA A 23 3.18 12.01 6.88
N ARG A 24 4.37 12.39 6.40
CA ARG A 24 4.74 13.79 6.10
C ARG A 24 4.09 14.38 4.84
N ASN A 25 3.35 13.57 4.07
CA ASN A 25 2.72 13.95 2.80
C ASN A 25 1.22 13.60 2.83
N LEU A 26 0.36 14.48 2.29
CA LEU A 26 -1.10 14.28 2.22
C LEU A 26 -1.47 12.95 1.56
N GLU A 27 -0.75 12.55 0.51
CA GLU A 27 -0.95 11.29 -0.21
C GLU A 27 -0.65 10.07 0.67
N SER A 28 0.47 10.10 1.41
CA SER A 28 0.85 9.03 2.33
C SER A 28 -0.11 8.94 3.52
N ALA A 29 -0.65 10.07 3.99
CA ALA A 29 -1.66 10.09 5.05
C ALA A 29 -2.98 9.44 4.60
N VAL A 30 -3.44 9.73 3.37
CA VAL A 30 -4.62 9.06 2.78
C VAL A 30 -4.38 7.56 2.66
N MET A 31 -3.20 7.15 2.18
CA MET A 31 -2.84 5.74 2.04
C MET A 31 -2.81 5.03 3.40
N LEU A 32 -2.28 5.70 4.44
CA LEU A 32 -2.24 5.18 5.81
C LEU A 32 -3.64 4.99 6.40
N ILE A 33 -4.55 5.95 6.19
CA ILE A 33 -5.94 5.88 6.63
C ILE A 33 -6.65 4.69 5.98
N VAL A 34 -6.49 4.51 4.67
CA VAL A 34 -7.06 3.37 3.93
C VAL A 34 -6.52 2.04 4.47
N VAL A 35 -5.21 1.95 4.71
CA VAL A 35 -4.58 0.74 5.28
C VAL A 35 -5.12 0.44 6.68
N ILE A 36 -5.24 1.45 7.55
CA ILE A 36 -5.79 1.27 8.90
C ILE A 36 -7.24 0.77 8.83
N LEU A 37 -8.08 1.34 7.96
CA LEU A 37 -9.46 0.90 7.78
C LEU A 37 -9.54 -0.56 7.30
N VAL A 38 -8.70 -0.95 6.34
CA VAL A 38 -8.63 -2.33 5.84
C VAL A 38 -8.13 -3.30 6.92
N LEU A 39 -7.09 -2.93 7.68
CA LEU A 39 -6.53 -3.77 8.75
C LEU A 39 -7.52 -3.94 9.90
N LEU A 40 -8.26 -2.90 10.28
CA LEU A 40 -9.34 -3.00 11.26
C LEU A 40 -10.49 -3.91 10.75
N GLY A 41 -10.80 -3.86 9.46
CA GLY A 41 -11.71 -4.79 8.79
C GLY A 41 -11.22 -6.25 8.80
N GLN A 42 -9.91 -6.48 8.70
CA GLN A 42 -9.28 -7.81 8.76
C GLN A 42 -9.24 -8.37 10.19
N VAL A 43 -8.99 -7.54 11.20
CA VAL A 43 -8.93 -7.97 12.62
C VAL A 43 -10.32 -8.34 13.16
N THR A 44 -11.39 -7.78 12.60
CA THR A 44 -12.76 -7.95 13.10
C THR A 44 -13.48 -9.18 12.52
N LEU A 45 -12.76 -10.23 12.12
CA LEU A 45 -13.30 -11.46 11.53
C LEU A 45 -14.25 -12.29 12.43
N GLY A 46 -14.74 -11.77 13.56
CA GLY A 46 -15.65 -12.51 14.45
C GLY A 46 -16.64 -11.71 15.30
N LEU A 47 -16.65 -10.37 15.28
CA LEU A 47 -17.47 -9.59 16.24
C LEU A 47 -18.59 -8.72 15.63
N VAL A 48 -18.57 -8.40 14.33
CA VAL A 48 -19.67 -7.64 13.69
C VAL A 48 -19.83 -8.00 12.22
N PRO A 49 -21.01 -8.52 11.79
CA PRO A 49 -21.25 -9.00 10.42
C PRO A 49 -21.37 -7.90 9.34
N VAL A 50 -21.31 -6.61 9.72
CA VAL A 50 -21.39 -5.46 8.79
C VAL A 50 -20.04 -5.05 8.20
N LEU A 51 -18.95 -5.26 8.94
CA LEU A 51 -17.59 -4.89 8.50
C LEU A 51 -17.01 -5.66 7.29
N PRO A 52 -17.33 -6.96 7.03
CA PRO A 52 -16.74 -7.66 5.90
C PRO A 52 -17.14 -7.07 4.54
N LYS A 53 -18.38 -6.59 4.37
CA LYS A 53 -18.83 -5.96 3.12
C LYS A 53 -18.04 -4.70 2.77
N LEU A 54 -17.66 -3.90 3.77
CA LEU A 54 -16.90 -2.67 3.54
C LEU A 54 -15.44 -2.98 3.16
N LYS A 55 -14.86 -4.01 3.77
CA LYS A 55 -13.54 -4.54 3.39
C LYS A 55 -13.55 -5.07 1.96
N ASP A 56 -14.52 -5.91 1.61
CA ASP A 56 -14.62 -6.47 0.26
C ASP A 56 -14.80 -5.38 -0.78
N TRP A 57 -15.62 -4.36 -0.52
CA TRP A 57 -15.77 -3.22 -1.43
C TRP A 57 -14.46 -2.43 -1.64
N ILE A 58 -13.68 -2.20 -0.57
CA ILE A 58 -12.37 -1.52 -0.68
C ILE A 58 -11.35 -2.37 -1.44
N LEU A 59 -11.33 -3.68 -1.23
CA LEU A 59 -10.40 -4.56 -1.93
C LEU A 59 -10.80 -4.77 -3.39
N ASP A 60 -12.10 -4.85 -3.68
CA ASP A 60 -12.60 -5.17 -5.02
C ASP A 60 -12.66 -3.92 -5.93
N VAL A 61 -12.94 -2.74 -5.38
CA VAL A 61 -13.13 -1.53 -6.19
C VAL A 61 -11.84 -0.69 -6.29
N PRO A 62 -11.40 0.06 -5.26
CA PRO A 62 -10.24 0.94 -5.40
C PRO A 62 -8.91 0.19 -5.50
N ALA A 63 -8.72 -0.94 -4.79
CA ALA A 63 -7.45 -1.66 -4.86
C ALA A 63 -7.24 -2.33 -6.24
N MET A 64 -8.27 -3.00 -6.77
CA MET A 64 -8.19 -3.58 -8.12
C MET A 64 -8.12 -2.51 -9.21
N ALA A 65 -8.80 -1.36 -9.05
CA ALA A 65 -8.66 -0.23 -9.98
C ALA A 65 -7.22 0.32 -10.00
N GLY A 66 -6.58 0.45 -8.82
CA GLY A 66 -5.19 0.88 -8.70
C GLY A 66 -4.22 -0.09 -9.38
N VAL A 67 -4.34 -1.38 -9.11
CA VAL A 67 -3.48 -2.42 -9.73
C VAL A 67 -3.64 -2.42 -11.26
N ARG A 68 -4.87 -2.33 -11.78
CA ARG A 68 -5.13 -2.25 -13.22
C ARG A 68 -4.51 -0.99 -13.84
N GLY A 69 -4.62 0.16 -13.17
CA GLY A 69 -3.99 1.40 -13.61
C GLY A 69 -2.47 1.31 -13.67
N ILE A 70 -1.84 0.71 -12.65
CA ILE A 70 -0.38 0.48 -12.60
C ILE A 70 0.04 -0.45 -13.74
N LEU A 71 -0.67 -1.56 -13.96
CA LEU A 71 -0.35 -2.49 -15.05
C LEU A 71 -0.42 -1.82 -16.42
N LEU A 72 -1.44 -0.99 -16.67
CA LEU A 72 -1.55 -0.23 -17.91
C LEU A 72 -0.42 0.80 -18.06
N GLY A 73 -0.08 1.53 -17.00
CA GLY A 73 1.03 2.48 -17.00
C GLY A 73 2.38 1.81 -17.27
N VAL A 74 2.63 0.67 -16.63
CA VAL A 74 3.85 -0.13 -16.84
C VAL A 74 3.90 -0.68 -18.26
N ALA A 75 2.79 -1.19 -18.80
CA ALA A 75 2.73 -1.70 -20.16
C ALA A 75 3.05 -0.60 -21.20
N LEU A 76 2.45 0.58 -21.04
CA LEU A 76 2.72 1.73 -21.91
C LEU A 76 4.16 2.23 -21.77
N GLY A 77 4.69 2.29 -20.55
CA GLY A 77 6.10 2.62 -20.30
C GLY A 77 7.05 1.64 -20.97
N ALA A 78 6.80 0.33 -20.85
CA ALA A 78 7.60 -0.71 -21.48
C ALA A 78 7.54 -0.63 -23.02
N LEU A 79 6.36 -0.36 -23.59
CA LEU A 79 6.21 -0.13 -25.03
C LEU A 79 6.99 1.09 -25.51
N LEU A 80 6.94 2.21 -24.77
CA LEU A 80 7.69 3.42 -25.09
C LEU A 80 9.20 3.16 -25.08
N THR A 81 9.70 2.45 -24.06
CA THR A 81 11.12 2.06 -23.99
C THR A 81 11.48 1.12 -25.15
N GLY A 82 10.62 0.14 -25.48
CA GLY A 82 10.82 -0.75 -26.62
C GLY A 82 10.89 0.00 -27.96
N ILE A 83 10.01 0.97 -28.17
CA ILE A 83 10.01 1.81 -29.38
C ILE A 83 11.28 2.64 -29.46
N ARG A 84 11.72 3.26 -28.36
CA ARG A 84 12.96 4.06 -28.33
C ARG A 84 14.21 3.23 -28.62
N LEU A 85 14.24 1.99 -28.13
CA LEU A 85 15.28 1.02 -28.47
C LEU A 85 15.27 0.67 -29.97
N LEU A 86 14.09 0.36 -30.54
CA LEU A 86 13.97 0.01 -31.96
C LEU A 86 14.30 1.17 -32.90
N LEU A 87 13.95 2.41 -32.52
CA LEU A 87 14.29 3.62 -33.27
C LEU A 87 15.76 4.03 -33.13
N GLY A 88 16.56 3.31 -32.33
CA GLY A 88 17.99 3.57 -32.17
C GLY A 88 18.31 4.94 -31.53
N VAL A 89 17.31 5.55 -30.86
CA VAL A 89 17.48 6.79 -30.10
C VAL A 89 18.31 6.50 -28.85
N GLU A 90 18.08 5.35 -28.24
CA GLU A 90 18.96 4.78 -27.24
C GLU A 90 19.99 3.93 -28.00
N ARG A 91 21.22 4.44 -28.18
CA ARG A 91 22.37 3.67 -28.66
C ARG A 91 23.12 3.12 -27.42
N PRO A 92 22.82 1.91 -26.94
CA PRO A 92 23.54 1.31 -25.81
C PRO A 92 24.95 0.82 -26.16
N TYR A 93 25.40 0.97 -27.42
CA TYR A 93 26.65 0.38 -27.93
C TYR A 93 27.51 1.41 -28.69
N SER A 94 27.79 2.55 -28.08
CA SER A 94 28.82 3.47 -28.56
C SER A 94 29.82 3.76 -27.44
N ASP A 95 30.41 2.68 -26.93
CA ASP A 95 31.78 2.59 -26.41
C ASP A 95 32.35 1.26 -26.94
#